data_AF-A0A9W8ZLZ0-F1
#
_entry.id   AF-A0A9W8ZLZ0-F1
#
_cell.length_a   1.000
_cell.length_b   1.000
_cell.length_c   1.000
_cell.angle_alpha   90.00
_cell.angle_beta   90.00
_cell.angle_gamma   90.00
#
_symmetry.space_group_name_H-M   'P 1'
#
loop_
_entity.id
_entity.type
_entity.pdbx_description
1 polymer ?
#
loop_
_entity_poly.entity_id
_entity_poly.type
_entity_poly.pdbx_seq_one_letter_code
_entity_poly.pdbx_strand_id
1 'polypeptide(L)' 'MAPKQLNGKGRTVAEPSFAQSTIQGLTSAENRSVVTAIGLFAIGVTFLHSSWAEILLPA' A
#
# COMPACT_ATOMS: atom_id res chain seq x y z
N MET A 1 9.74 43.25 25.87
CA MET A 1 8.93 42.22 26.56
C MET A 1 9.43 40.86 26.10
N ALA A 2 9.77 39.93 27.00
CA ALA A 2 10.26 38.60 26.64
C ALA A 2 9.08 37.65 26.28
N PRO A 3 9.19 36.81 25.24
CA PRO A 3 8.08 35.96 24.80
C PRO A 3 7.82 34.86 25.83
N LYS A 4 6.55 34.71 26.20
CA LYS A 4 6.05 33.76 27.19
C LYS A 4 6.17 32.34 26.63
N GLN A 5 6.96 31.49 27.26
CA GLN A 5 7.14 30.10 26.82
C GLN A 5 5.85 29.32 27.04
N LEU A 6 5.21 28.94 25.94
CA LEU A 6 4.08 28.03 25.92
C LEU A 6 4.59 26.62 26.25
N ASN A 7 4.46 26.24 27.52
CA ASN A 7 4.57 24.85 27.96
C ASN A 7 3.32 24.07 27.51
N GLY A 8 3.12 24.01 26.19
CA GLY A 8 2.19 23.07 25.58
C GLY A 8 2.90 21.73 25.58
N LYS A 9 2.34 20.75 26.30
CA LYS A 9 2.69 19.34 26.20
C LYS A 9 2.39 18.90 24.77
N GLY A 10 3.32 19.21 23.87
CA GLY A 10 3.24 18.86 22.47
C GLY A 10 3.06 17.36 22.43
N ARG A 11 1.94 16.91 21.84
CA ARG A 11 1.90 15.55 21.32
C ARG A 11 3.11 15.45 20.42
N THR A 12 4.13 14.71 20.86
CA THR A 12 5.15 14.21 19.96
C THR A 12 4.37 13.45 18.92
N VAL A 13 4.27 14.01 17.71
CA VAL A 13 3.76 13.29 16.56
C VAL A 13 4.78 12.18 16.37
N ALA A 14 4.51 11.01 16.95
CA ALA A 14 5.37 9.84 16.78
C ALA A 14 5.47 9.62 15.28
N GLU A 15 6.69 9.64 14.73
CA GLU A 15 6.89 9.38 13.32
C GLU A 15 6.23 8.04 12.97
N PRO A 16 5.48 7.98 11.86
CA PRO A 16 4.82 6.76 11.46
C PRO A 16 5.88 5.67 11.30
N SER A 17 5.68 4.55 12.02
CA SER A 17 6.58 3.40 11.93
C SER A 17 6.69 2.93 10.47
N PHE A 18 7.79 2.26 10.11
CA PHE A 18 8.02 1.78 8.75
C PHE A 18 6.83 0.97 8.20
N ALA A 19 6.21 0.13 9.03
CA ALA A 19 5.02 -0.65 8.69
C ALA A 19 3.80 0.25 8.41
N GLN A 20 3.61 1.31 9.18
CA GLN A 20 2.53 2.27 8.97
C GLN A 20 2.71 3.03 7.66
N SER A 21 3.94 3.48 7.37
CA SER A 21 4.28 4.21 6.14
C SER A 21 4.12 3.34 4.89
N THR A 22 4.48 2.04 4.96
CA THR A 22 4.27 1.11 3.85
C THR A 22 2.80 0.81 3.62
N ILE A 23 2.02 0.54 4.68
CA ILE A 23 0.57 0.37 4.53
C ILE A 23 -0.05 1.63 3.95
N GLN A 24 0.30 2.80 4.46
CA GLN A 24 -0.23 4.06 3.96
C GLN A 24 0.15 4.31 2.49
N GLY A 25 1.37 3.95 2.08
CA GLY A 25 1.78 3.97 0.68
C GLY A 25 0.96 3.00 -0.19
N LEU A 26 0.74 1.76 0.26
CA LEU A 26 -0.01 0.76 -0.50
C LEU A 26 -1.51 1.06 -0.58
N THR A 27 -2.08 1.67 0.46
CA THR A 27 -3.52 2.02 0.50
C THR A 27 -3.80 3.44 0.03
N SER A 28 -2.78 4.22 -0.31
CA SER A 28 -2.95 5.60 -0.80
C SER A 28 -3.71 5.61 -2.12
N ALA A 29 -4.65 6.56 -2.26
CA ALA A 29 -5.45 6.71 -3.47
C ALA A 29 -4.60 6.95 -4.72
N GLU A 30 -3.44 7.61 -4.55
CA GLU A 30 -2.49 7.91 -5.62
C GLU A 30 -1.81 6.65 -6.18
N ASN A 31 -1.59 5.64 -5.32
CA ASN A 31 -0.93 4.39 -5.70
C ASN A 31 -1.92 3.30 -6.12
N ARG A 32 -3.23 3.57 -5.99
CA ARG A 32 -4.29 2.58 -6.23
C ARG A 32 -4.20 1.96 -7.62
N SER A 33 -3.95 2.77 -8.65
CA SER A 33 -3.84 2.27 -10.04
C SER A 33 -2.67 1.30 -10.17
N VAL A 34 -1.50 1.65 -9.63
CA VAL A 34 -0.29 0.81 -9.67
C VAL A 34 -0.48 -0.48 -8.89
N VAL A 35 -1.00 -0.39 -7.67
CA VAL A 35 -1.28 -1.56 -6.81
C VAL A 35 -2.30 -2.49 -7.47
N THR A 36 -3.35 -1.93 -8.07
CA THR A 36 -4.35 -2.71 -8.80
C THR A 36 -3.75 -3.39 -10.02
N ALA A 37 -2.92 -2.69 -10.80
CA ALA A 37 -2.25 -3.25 -11.96
C ALA A 37 -1.33 -4.41 -11.59
N ILE A 38 -0.51 -4.24 -10.54
CA ILE A 38 0.35 -5.30 -10.00
C ILE A 38 -0.49 -6.50 -9.53
N GLY A 39 -1.59 -6.23 -8.81
CA GLY A 39 -2.50 -7.27 -8.35
C GLY A 39 -3.12 -8.08 -9.49
N LEU A 40 -3.70 -7.40 -10.48
CA LEU A 40 -4.30 -8.05 -11.65
C LEU A 40 -3.26 -8.81 -12.48
N PHE A 41 -2.07 -8.27 -12.64
CA PHE A 41 -0.97 -8.94 -13.33
C PHE A 41 -0.56 -10.23 -12.61
N ALA A 42 -0.36 -10.17 -11.29
CA ALA A 42 0.00 -11.34 -10.49
C ALA A 42 -1.10 -12.41 -10.54
N ILE A 43 -2.38 -12.00 -10.47
CA ILE A 43 -3.52 -12.91 -10.64
C ILE A 43 -3.46 -13.57 -12.03
N GLY A 44 -3.26 -12.80 -13.09
CA GLY A 44 -3.17 -13.30 -14.46
C GLY A 44 -2.02 -14.29 -14.67
N VAL A 45 -0.82 -13.98 -14.17
CA VAL A 45 0.34 -14.88 -14.23
C VAL A 45 0.08 -16.16 -13.46
N THR A 46 -0.49 -16.06 -12.26
CA THR A 46 -0.80 -17.24 -11.42
C THR A 46 -1.87 -18.09 -12.08
N PHE A 47 -2.89 -17.47 -12.67
CA PHE A 47 -3.94 -18.16 -13.41
C PHE A 47 -3.38 -18.90 -14.64
N LEU A 48 -2.55 -18.24 -15.45
CA LEU A 48 -1.92 -18.85 -16.63
C LEU A 48 -1.00 -20.02 -16.26
N HIS A 49 -0.31 -19.92 -15.13
CA HIS A 49 0.56 -20.99 -14.62
C HIS A 49 -0.24 -22.09 -13.88
N SER A 50 -1.51 -21.86 -13.55
CA SER A 50 -2.33 -22.86 -12.89
C SER A 50 -2.87 -23.88 -13.88
N SER A 51 -3.14 -25.10 -13.43
CA SER A 51 -3.77 -26.16 -14.25
C SER A 51 -5.18 -25.79 -14.75
N TRP A 52 -5.78 -24.68 -14.27
CA TRP A 52 -7.01 -24.12 -14.83
C TRP A 52 -6.82 -23.50 -16.22
N ALA A 53 -5.60 -23.09 -16.58
CA ALA A 53 -5.31 -22.57 -17.91
C ALA A 53 -5.48 -23.65 -19.00
N GLU A 54 -5.21 -24.92 -18.66
CA GLU A 54 -5.39 -26.04 -19.60
C GLU A 54 -6.86 -26.26 -19.97
N ILE A 55 -7.81 -25.81 -19.13
CA ILE A 55 -9.25 -25.92 -19.41
C ILE A 55 -9.72 -24.92 -20.49
N LEU A 56 -8.93 -23.88 -20.76
CA LEU A 56 -9.19 -22.89 -21.81
C LEU A 56 -8.53 -23.25 -23.16
N LEU A 57 -7.62 -24.24 -23.17
CA LEU A 57 -7.05 -24.76 -24.40
C LEU A 57 -7.98 -25.87 -24.94
N PRO A 58 -8.50 -25.75 -26.18
CA PRO A 58 -9.20 -26.86 -26.80
C PRO A 58 -8.22 -28.02 -27.00
N ALA A 59 -8.66 -29.23 -26.62
CA ALA A 59 -7.92 -30.48 -26.81
C ALA A 59 -7.64 -30.79 -28.29
#